data_AF-A0A9X8CXX1-F1
#
_entry.id   AF-A0A9X8CXX1-F1
#
_cell.length_a   1.000
_cell.length_b   1.000
_cell.length_c   1.000
_cell.angle_alpha   90.00
_cell.angle_beta   90.00
_cell.angle_gamma   90.00
#
_symmetry.space_group_name_H-M   'P 1'
#
loop_
_entity.id
_entity.type
_entity.pdbx_description
1 polymer ?
#
loop_
_entity_poly.entity_id
_entity_poly.type
_entity_poly.pdbx_seq_one_letter_code
_entity_poly.pdbx_strand_id
1 'polypeptide(L)'
;MNTMLASLLPSFPRCRQALCTAGWLGLGVLSTPAWAQPVVIPPAGQAGTLQQLQIEEDRRRREQERLRPAAPDPLRRPESPTPPPISPSAGGLRFDVREIRFTPSAILAPADLEAIAAQYRGRQVSLAELQELVLQVNELYKAKGVVTAIATIAPQDISNGVVEVKLVEGRVGEVGISGNATTHTSYIQARLGLVAGEIVDLNELEDSLVWFNRTNDVRLEADLQPGKEFGSTDILINAIEPDRHQLLATLDNLGSPMTGRWRAGMSYRNRSLLGFRDDLSLAYTYASGQKSGSAGYGLPINRWGGRVNYTYYDDATAVRYGALSSLKITGRSESHVLSMRQP
;
A
#
# COMPACT_ATOMS: atom_id res chain seq x y z
N MET A 1 -93.10 27.04 30.13
CA MET A 1 -92.58 27.81 28.99
C MET A 1 -92.04 26.80 27.99
N ASN A 2 -92.92 26.20 27.20
CA ASN A 2 -93.45 26.65 25.88
C ASN A 2 -92.88 25.68 24.84
N THR A 3 -93.60 24.58 24.57
CA THR A 3 -94.55 24.36 23.44
C THR A 3 -93.81 23.93 22.17
N MET A 4 -93.86 22.64 21.81
CA MET A 4 -94.91 21.93 21.04
C MET A 4 -94.83 22.18 19.52
N LEU A 5 -94.77 21.08 18.74
CA LEU A 5 -95.66 20.71 17.61
C LEU A 5 -94.94 19.61 16.78
N ALA A 6 -95.27 18.31 16.91
CA ALA A 6 -96.46 17.58 16.43
C ALA A 6 -96.51 17.53 14.88
N SER A 7 -96.08 16.42 14.27
CA SER A 7 -96.89 15.24 13.86
C SER A 7 -97.67 15.45 12.56
N LEU A 8 -97.58 14.50 11.61
CA LEU A 8 -98.72 13.88 10.89
C LEU A 8 -98.24 12.86 9.83
N LEU A 9 -98.72 11.62 9.99
CA LEU A 9 -98.84 10.50 9.05
C LEU A 9 -100.07 10.73 8.12
N PRO A 10 -100.59 9.75 7.31
CA PRO A 10 -100.01 8.79 6.36
C PRO A 10 -100.78 8.78 4.99
N SER A 11 -100.48 7.85 4.06
CA SER A 11 -101.41 7.03 3.22
C SER A 11 -101.00 6.78 1.73
N PHE A 12 -101.13 5.52 1.30
CA PHE A 12 -101.02 4.91 -0.06
C PHE A 12 -102.20 5.33 -0.99
N PRO A 13 -102.22 5.15 -2.36
CA PRO A 13 -101.91 3.91 -3.09
C PRO A 13 -101.38 3.99 -4.57
N ARG A 14 -101.19 2.78 -5.14
CA ARG A 14 -100.79 2.34 -6.51
C ARG A 14 -101.34 3.14 -7.70
N CYS A 15 -100.56 3.29 -8.81
CA CYS A 15 -100.94 2.87 -10.18
C CYS A 15 -99.87 3.12 -11.29
N ARG A 16 -99.70 2.08 -12.13
CA ARG A 16 -99.35 1.98 -13.58
C ARG A 16 -98.09 2.61 -14.23
N GLN A 17 -97.46 1.69 -14.97
CA GLN A 17 -96.46 1.75 -16.05
C GLN A 17 -96.57 2.93 -17.03
N ALA A 18 -95.40 3.46 -17.43
CA ALA A 18 -95.07 3.74 -18.84
C ALA A 18 -93.54 3.89 -19.00
N LEU A 19 -93.00 3.25 -20.05
CA LEU A 19 -91.64 3.43 -20.53
C LEU A 19 -91.43 4.85 -21.05
N CYS A 20 -90.24 5.42 -20.84
CA CYS A 20 -89.35 5.97 -21.88
C CYS A 20 -88.18 6.77 -21.29
N THR A 21 -86.97 6.35 -21.68
CA THR A 21 -85.78 7.14 -22.02
C THR A 21 -85.57 8.52 -21.37
N ALA A 22 -84.49 8.65 -20.60
CA ALA A 22 -83.38 9.58 -20.82
C ALA A 22 -82.51 9.59 -19.55
N GLY A 23 -81.19 9.68 -19.73
CA GLY A 23 -80.22 9.45 -18.66
C GLY A 23 -80.31 10.41 -17.48
N TRP A 24 -79.44 10.19 -16.49
CA TRP A 24 -78.69 11.19 -15.73
C TRP A 24 -77.82 10.45 -14.69
N LEU A 25 -76.51 10.65 -14.83
CA LEU A 25 -75.43 10.60 -13.84
C LEU A 25 -75.66 9.79 -12.53
N GLY A 26 -75.26 8.53 -12.54
CA GLY A 26 -75.00 7.77 -11.31
C GLY A 26 -73.59 8.04 -10.80
N LEU A 27 -73.48 8.71 -9.64
CA LEU A 27 -72.28 8.75 -8.81
C LEU A 27 -71.99 7.33 -8.30
N GLY A 28 -71.18 6.57 -9.04
CA GLY A 28 -70.62 5.32 -8.57
C GLY A 28 -69.46 5.61 -7.62
N VAL A 29 -69.68 5.47 -6.31
CA VAL A 29 -68.58 5.33 -5.34
C VAL A 29 -67.91 3.98 -5.62
N LEU A 30 -66.94 4.00 -6.52
CA LEU A 30 -65.97 2.92 -6.66
C LEU A 30 -65.09 2.98 -5.41
N SER A 31 -65.44 2.16 -4.42
CA SER A 31 -64.51 1.75 -3.38
C SER A 31 -63.40 0.96 -4.07
N THR A 32 -62.30 1.64 -4.38
CA THR A 32 -61.07 0.93 -4.74
C THR A 32 -60.67 0.12 -3.51
N PRO A 33 -60.46 -1.21 -3.61
CA PRO A 33 -59.73 -1.88 -2.56
C PRO A 33 -58.37 -1.20 -2.53
N ALA A 34 -58.04 -0.59 -1.40
CA ALA A 34 -56.68 -0.15 -1.12
C ALA A 34 -55.81 -1.39 -1.26
N TRP A 35 -55.11 -1.49 -2.38
CA TRP A 35 -54.03 -2.45 -2.52
C TRP A 35 -53.03 -2.07 -1.44
N ALA A 36 -53.05 -2.82 -0.34
CA ALA A 36 -51.97 -2.83 0.61
C ALA A 36 -50.74 -3.19 -0.20
N GLN A 37 -49.93 -2.18 -0.53
CA GLN A 37 -48.62 -2.45 -1.09
C GLN A 37 -47.91 -3.31 -0.05
N PRO A 38 -47.36 -4.48 -0.41
CA PRO A 38 -46.51 -5.19 0.51
C PRO A 38 -45.43 -4.20 0.92
N VAL A 39 -45.40 -3.86 2.21
CA VAL A 39 -44.26 -3.15 2.77
C VAL A 39 -43.07 -4.02 2.43
N VAL A 40 -42.27 -3.59 1.47
CA VAL A 40 -40.98 -4.18 1.19
C VAL A 40 -40.16 -3.88 2.44
N ILE A 41 -40.19 -4.81 3.39
CA ILE A 41 -39.25 -4.85 4.50
C ILE A 41 -37.90 -4.96 3.80
N PRO A 42 -37.03 -3.93 3.86
CA PRO A 42 -35.69 -4.10 3.31
C PRO A 42 -35.09 -5.32 4.02
N PRO A 43 -34.60 -6.32 3.27
CA PRO A 43 -34.14 -7.57 3.87
C PRO A 43 -33.13 -7.26 4.97
N ALA A 44 -33.38 -7.81 6.16
CA ALA A 44 -32.41 -7.88 7.23
C ALA A 44 -31.21 -8.69 6.72
N GLY A 45 -30.20 -7.99 6.22
CA GLY A 45 -29.09 -8.59 5.48
C GLY A 45 -28.26 -7.53 4.78
N GLN A 46 -27.67 -6.62 5.55
CA GLN A 46 -26.73 -5.61 5.05
C GLN A 46 -25.34 -6.20 4.70
N ALA A 47 -25.20 -7.51 4.53
CA ALA A 47 -23.95 -8.10 4.06
C ALA A 47 -23.56 -7.54 2.67
N GLY A 48 -24.53 -7.38 1.75
CA GLY A 48 -24.29 -6.80 0.43
C GLY A 48 -23.93 -5.31 0.47
N THR A 49 -24.53 -4.53 1.37
CA THR A 49 -24.22 -3.09 1.51
C THR A 49 -22.90 -2.85 2.25
N LEU A 50 -22.55 -3.68 3.25
CA LEU A 50 -21.24 -3.62 3.91
C LEU A 50 -20.13 -4.01 2.93
N GLN A 51 -20.37 -5.02 2.09
CA GLN A 51 -19.41 -5.42 1.06
C GLN A 51 -19.26 -4.37 -0.04
N GLN A 52 -20.35 -3.72 -0.45
CA GLN A 52 -20.28 -2.57 -1.39
C GLN A 52 -19.51 -1.39 -0.80
N LEU A 53 -19.75 -1.06 0.48
CA LEU A 53 -19.01 -0.02 1.18
C LEU A 53 -17.50 -0.34 1.28
N GLN A 54 -17.13 -1.59 1.55
CA GLN A 54 -15.72 -2.02 1.53
C GLN A 54 -15.09 -1.89 0.14
N ILE A 55 -15.79 -2.32 -0.92
CA ILE A 55 -15.29 -2.20 -2.30
C ILE A 55 -15.06 -0.72 -2.64
N GLU A 56 -15.95 0.16 -2.21
CA GLU A 56 -15.89 1.60 -2.49
C GLU A 56 -14.81 2.31 -1.66
N GLU A 57 -14.64 1.94 -0.38
CA GLU A 57 -13.51 2.39 0.44
C GLU A 57 -12.18 1.94 -0.14
N ASP A 58 -12.06 0.68 -0.57
CA ASP A 58 -10.85 0.16 -1.22
C ASP A 58 -10.56 0.89 -2.53
N ARG A 59 -11.59 1.31 -3.27
CA ARG A 59 -11.44 2.09 -4.50
C ARG A 59 -10.91 3.49 -4.20
N ARG A 60 -11.49 4.16 -3.20
CA ARG A 60 -11.03 5.48 -2.72
C ARG A 60 -9.61 5.42 -2.17
N ARG A 61 -9.28 4.39 -1.41
CA ARG A 61 -7.93 4.21 -0.84
C ARG A 61 -6.89 4.04 -1.95
N ARG A 62 -7.20 3.24 -2.98
CA ARG A 62 -6.36 3.09 -4.20
C ARG A 62 -6.20 4.39 -4.96
N GLU A 63 -7.27 5.17 -5.10
CA GLU A 63 -7.23 6.47 -5.77
C GLU A 63 -6.39 7.49 -4.98
N GLN A 64 -6.54 7.52 -3.66
CA GLN A 64 -5.76 8.38 -2.77
C GLN A 64 -4.28 7.97 -2.76
N GLU A 65 -3.98 6.67 -2.84
CA GLU A 65 -2.62 6.15 -2.96
C GLU A 65 -1.97 6.51 -4.30
N ARG A 66 -2.74 6.54 -5.42
CA ARG A 66 -2.28 7.11 -6.71
C ARG A 66 -1.94 8.60 -6.64
N LEU A 67 -2.63 9.34 -5.78
CA LEU A 67 -2.50 10.79 -5.64
C LEU A 67 -1.47 11.20 -4.58
N ARG A 68 -0.89 10.25 -3.83
CA ARG A 68 0.14 10.56 -2.85
C ARG A 68 1.40 11.08 -3.57
N PRO A 69 1.98 12.21 -3.13
CA PRO A 69 3.27 12.67 -3.62
C PRO A 69 4.33 11.58 -3.45
N ALA A 70 5.33 11.55 -4.34
CA ALA A 70 6.49 10.70 -4.17
C ALA A 70 7.06 10.88 -2.77
N ALA A 71 7.28 9.78 -2.06
CA ALA A 71 7.93 9.82 -0.76
C ALA A 71 9.33 10.44 -0.93
N PRO A 72 9.84 11.17 0.07
CA PRO A 72 11.23 11.62 0.07
C PRO A 72 12.17 10.42 -0.14
N ASP A 73 13.30 10.66 -0.82
CA ASP A 73 14.29 9.63 -1.16
C ASP A 73 14.67 8.84 0.11
N PRO A 74 14.37 7.53 0.18
CA PRO A 74 14.64 6.73 1.36
C PRO A 74 16.13 6.41 1.53
N LEU A 75 16.96 6.65 0.50
CA LEU A 75 18.40 6.46 0.55
C LEU A 75 19.14 7.78 0.66
N ARG A 76 19.90 7.92 1.75
CA ARG A 76 20.91 8.98 1.84
C ARG A 76 22.22 8.47 1.26
N ARG A 77 22.57 8.98 0.08
CA ARG A 77 23.87 8.74 -0.54
C ARG A 77 24.90 9.71 0.01
N PRO A 78 26.12 9.27 0.34
CA PRO A 78 27.23 10.19 0.55
C PRO A 78 27.45 11.02 -0.71
N GLU A 79 27.70 12.32 -0.52
CA GLU A 79 28.04 13.22 -1.61
C GLU A 79 29.30 12.67 -2.30
N SER A 80 29.17 12.32 -3.59
CA SER A 80 30.30 11.77 -4.34
C SER A 80 31.44 12.79 -4.28
N PRO A 81 32.65 12.43 -3.84
CA PRO A 81 33.76 13.36 -3.84
C PRO A 81 34.00 13.80 -5.29
N THR A 82 33.74 15.08 -5.56
CA THR A 82 34.08 15.69 -6.83
C THR A 82 35.57 15.45 -7.07
N PRO A 83 35.97 14.71 -8.11
CA PRO A 83 37.38 14.56 -8.41
C PRO A 83 37.96 15.97 -8.59
N PRO A 84 39.14 16.26 -8.01
CA PRO A 84 39.73 17.59 -8.06
C PRO A 84 39.83 18.05 -9.52
N PRO A 85 39.58 19.35 -9.80
CA PRO A 85 39.65 19.88 -11.15
C PRO A 85 41.02 19.58 -11.76
N ILE A 86 40.98 19.00 -12.95
CA ILE A 86 42.14 18.62 -13.73
C ILE A 86 42.94 19.91 -13.98
N SER A 87 44.10 20.04 -13.35
CA SER A 87 45.10 21.02 -13.76
C SER A 87 45.89 20.40 -14.92
N PRO A 88 45.79 20.92 -16.15
CA PRO A 88 46.61 20.46 -17.26
C PRO A 88 48.04 20.99 -17.09
N SER A 89 48.80 20.37 -16.19
CA SER A 89 50.22 20.65 -15.97
C SER A 89 50.96 19.35 -15.62
N ALA A 90 50.86 18.37 -16.52
CA ALA A 90 51.73 17.20 -16.53
C ALA A 90 52.02 16.76 -17.98
N GLY A 91 52.31 17.72 -18.86
CA GLY A 91 52.60 17.46 -20.29
C GLY A 91 53.97 16.84 -20.58
N GLY A 92 54.75 16.44 -19.56
CA GLY A 92 56.15 16.03 -19.72
C GLY A 92 56.43 14.54 -19.58
N LEU A 93 55.67 13.79 -18.78
CA LEU A 93 55.99 12.40 -18.45
C LEU A 93 55.19 11.43 -19.34
N ARG A 94 55.90 10.67 -20.16
CA ARG A 94 55.34 9.67 -21.09
C ARG A 94 55.84 8.28 -20.69
N PHE A 95 54.97 7.29 -20.82
CA PHE A 95 55.24 5.90 -20.49
C PHE A 95 55.06 5.04 -21.74
N ASP A 96 55.99 4.11 -21.99
CA ASP A 96 55.84 3.10 -23.05
C ASP A 96 54.92 1.97 -22.56
N VAL A 97 53.64 2.01 -22.94
CA VAL A 97 52.64 1.04 -22.47
C VAL A 97 52.57 -0.16 -23.41
N ARG A 98 53.02 -1.33 -22.96
CA ARG A 98 52.96 -2.62 -23.66
C ARG A 98 51.72 -3.43 -23.32
N GLU A 99 51.29 -3.38 -22.06
CA GLU A 99 50.17 -4.17 -21.56
C GLU A 99 49.40 -3.36 -20.51
N ILE A 100 48.08 -3.49 -20.50
CA ILE A 100 47.22 -2.92 -19.47
C ILE A 100 46.47 -4.09 -18.84
N ARG A 101 46.65 -4.26 -17.54
CA ARG A 101 46.03 -5.35 -16.77
C ARG A 101 44.96 -4.77 -15.86
N PHE A 102 43.76 -5.31 -15.96
CA PHE A 102 42.68 -4.99 -15.03
C PHE A 102 42.61 -6.09 -13.96
N THR A 103 42.34 -5.70 -12.71
CA THR A 103 41.92 -6.69 -11.71
C THR A 103 40.57 -7.31 -12.12
N PRO A 104 40.24 -8.52 -11.66
CA PRO A 104 38.96 -9.15 -11.98
C PRO A 104 37.77 -8.25 -11.62
N SER A 105 36.79 -8.19 -12.51
CA SER A 105 35.53 -7.47 -12.33
C SER A 105 34.39 -8.46 -12.43
N ALA A 106 33.39 -8.32 -11.56
CA ALA A 106 32.17 -9.12 -11.62
C ALA A 106 31.07 -8.43 -12.44
N ILE A 107 31.21 -7.13 -12.73
CA ILE A 107 30.22 -6.31 -13.43
C ILE A 107 30.59 -6.07 -14.90
N LEU A 108 31.87 -5.81 -15.17
CA LEU A 108 32.39 -5.50 -16.50
C LEU A 108 32.94 -6.76 -17.17
N ALA A 109 32.53 -6.97 -18.43
CA ALA A 109 33.05 -8.08 -19.20
C ALA A 109 34.52 -7.81 -19.58
N PRO A 110 35.40 -8.83 -19.59
CA PRO A 110 36.79 -8.66 -20.01
C PRO A 110 36.94 -8.08 -21.42
N ALA A 111 35.99 -8.37 -22.32
CA ALA A 111 35.98 -7.84 -23.68
C ALA A 111 35.76 -6.32 -23.73
N ASP A 112 34.90 -5.77 -22.85
CA ASP A 112 34.62 -4.33 -22.79
C ASP A 112 35.87 -3.57 -22.30
N LEU A 113 36.54 -4.12 -21.28
CA LEU A 113 37.78 -3.58 -20.72
C LEU A 113 38.94 -3.63 -21.74
N GLU A 114 39.04 -4.74 -22.49
CA GLU A 114 40.07 -4.89 -23.53
C GLU A 114 39.86 -3.92 -24.69
N ALA A 115 38.61 -3.62 -25.07
CA ALA A 115 38.30 -2.65 -26.11
C ALA A 115 38.80 -1.23 -25.75
N ILE A 116 38.71 -0.86 -24.46
CA ILE A 116 39.26 0.40 -23.93
C ILE A 116 40.79 0.32 -23.93
N ALA A 117 41.38 -0.75 -23.38
CA ALA A 117 42.83 -0.89 -23.28
C ALA A 117 43.56 -0.93 -24.63
N ALA A 118 42.93 -1.49 -25.67
CA ALA A 118 43.50 -1.61 -27.00
C ALA A 118 43.89 -0.24 -27.61
N GLN A 119 43.20 0.84 -27.24
CA GLN A 119 43.46 2.20 -27.74
C GLN A 119 44.78 2.80 -27.21
N TYR A 120 45.31 2.23 -26.13
CA TYR A 120 46.48 2.75 -25.41
C TYR A 120 47.68 1.79 -25.49
N ARG A 121 47.50 0.59 -26.04
CA ARG A 121 48.55 -0.43 -26.15
C ARG A 121 49.53 -0.14 -27.29
N GLY A 122 50.82 -0.32 -27.04
CA GLY A 122 51.87 -0.24 -28.05
C GLY A 122 52.27 1.18 -28.46
N ARG A 123 51.93 2.20 -27.65
CA ARG A 123 52.29 3.61 -27.88
C ARG A 123 52.79 4.28 -26.59
N GLN A 124 53.41 5.45 -26.75
CA GLN A 124 53.74 6.30 -25.61
C GLN A 124 52.50 7.04 -25.11
N VAL A 125 52.12 6.77 -23.87
CA VAL A 125 50.93 7.31 -23.22
C VAL A 125 51.35 8.26 -22.10
N SER A 126 50.76 9.45 -22.07
CA SER A 126 50.95 10.42 -21.00
C SER A 126 50.13 10.07 -19.75
N LEU A 127 50.47 10.66 -18.61
CA LEU A 127 49.64 10.52 -17.40
C LEU A 127 48.19 10.96 -17.63
N ALA A 128 47.97 12.03 -18.41
CA ALA A 128 46.63 12.52 -18.74
C ALA A 128 45.83 11.50 -19.57
N GLU A 129 46.46 10.82 -20.53
CA GLU A 129 45.82 9.78 -21.33
C GLU A 129 45.52 8.51 -20.50
N LEU A 130 46.37 8.16 -19.53
CA LEU A 130 46.06 7.08 -18.58
C LEU A 130 44.88 7.43 -17.67
N GLN A 131 44.77 8.70 -17.26
CA GLN A 131 43.59 9.18 -16.52
C GLN A 131 42.33 9.15 -17.39
N GLU A 132 42.43 9.45 -18.68
CA GLU A 132 41.32 9.33 -19.63
C GLU A 132 40.86 7.89 -19.79
N LEU A 133 41.78 6.92 -19.86
CA LEU A 133 41.45 5.48 -19.84
C LEU A 133 40.63 5.13 -18.59
N VAL A 134 41.07 5.58 -17.41
CA VAL A 134 40.35 5.34 -16.15
C VAL A 134 38.96 5.98 -16.17
N LEU A 135 38.84 7.19 -16.71
CA LEU A 135 37.55 7.86 -16.88
C LEU A 135 36.62 7.07 -17.81
N GLN A 136 37.11 6.53 -18.92
CA GLN A 136 36.30 5.69 -19.82
C GLN A 136 35.77 4.43 -19.11
N VAL A 137 36.59 3.78 -18.28
CA VAL A 137 36.14 2.62 -17.48
C VAL A 137 35.10 3.04 -16.44
N ASN A 138 35.29 4.19 -15.79
CA ASN A 138 34.32 4.72 -14.83
C ASN A 138 32.98 5.11 -15.48
N GLU A 139 33.01 5.67 -16.70
CA GLU A 139 31.78 5.94 -17.46
C GLU A 139 31.09 4.64 -17.89
N LEU A 140 31.83 3.56 -18.16
CA LEU A 140 31.23 2.24 -18.42
C LEU A 140 30.51 1.67 -17.19
N TYR A 141 31.08 1.84 -15.99
CA TYR A 141 30.40 1.49 -14.74
C TYR A 141 29.10 2.30 -14.56
N LYS A 142 29.16 3.62 -14.77
CA LYS A 142 27.97 4.49 -14.71
C LYS A 142 26.91 4.13 -15.74
N ALA A 143 27.31 3.80 -16.97
CA ALA A 143 26.40 3.39 -18.04
C ALA A 143 25.66 2.09 -17.71
N LYS A 144 26.25 1.22 -16.88
CA LYS A 144 25.60 0.02 -16.33
C LYS A 144 24.83 0.28 -15.02
N GLY A 145 24.74 1.53 -14.58
CA GLY A 145 24.04 1.94 -13.36
C GLY A 145 24.85 1.74 -12.06
N VAL A 146 26.10 1.26 -12.14
CA VAL A 146 26.89 0.98 -10.93
C VAL A 146 27.65 2.23 -10.52
N VAL A 147 27.23 2.84 -9.42
CA VAL A 147 27.86 4.04 -8.85
C VAL A 147 28.81 3.74 -7.68
N THR A 148 28.82 2.50 -7.20
CA THR A 148 29.66 1.99 -6.09
C THR A 148 30.98 1.40 -6.57
N ALA A 149 31.24 1.42 -7.88
CA ALA A 149 32.46 0.89 -8.47
C ALA A 149 33.32 2.02 -9.05
N ILE A 150 34.63 1.91 -8.88
CA ILE A 150 35.61 2.85 -9.43
C ILE A 150 36.87 2.12 -9.90
N ALA A 151 37.34 2.50 -11.08
CA ALA A 151 38.66 2.18 -11.58
C ALA A 151 39.67 3.21 -11.08
N THR A 152 40.84 2.74 -10.65
CA THR A 152 41.95 3.60 -10.22
C THR A 152 43.29 2.98 -10.59
N ILE A 153 44.28 3.85 -10.84
CA ILE A 153 45.67 3.44 -11.05
C ILE A 153 46.43 3.85 -9.79
N ALA A 154 46.86 2.84 -9.01
CA ALA A 154 47.71 3.09 -7.85
C ALA A 154 49.14 3.48 -8.31
N PRO A 155 49.89 4.26 -7.50
CA PRO A 155 51.30 4.52 -7.75
C PRO A 155 52.06 3.20 -7.93
N GLN A 156 52.70 3.04 -9.09
CA GLN A 156 53.40 1.82 -9.48
C GLN A 156 54.58 2.16 -10.40
N ASP A 157 55.54 1.25 -10.50
CA ASP A 157 56.63 1.36 -11.47
C ASP A 157 56.18 0.77 -12.82
N ILE A 158 56.19 1.60 -13.87
CA ILE A 158 55.77 1.26 -15.24
C ILE A 158 56.99 0.98 -16.13
N SER A 159 58.20 0.82 -15.57
CA SER A 159 59.44 0.60 -16.35
C SER A 159 59.40 -0.65 -17.24
N ASN A 160 58.58 -1.65 -16.90
CA ASN A 160 58.35 -2.87 -17.70
C ASN A 160 57.31 -2.67 -18.83
N GLY A 161 56.62 -1.54 -18.85
CA GLY A 161 55.53 -1.21 -19.77
C GLY A 161 54.19 -1.85 -19.42
N VAL A 162 54.00 -2.34 -18.20
CA VAL A 162 52.72 -2.91 -17.74
C VAL A 162 52.03 -1.90 -16.82
N VAL A 163 50.79 -1.54 -17.15
CA VAL A 163 49.95 -0.68 -16.29
C VAL A 163 48.86 -1.52 -15.64
N GLU A 164 48.87 -1.59 -14.32
CA GLU A 164 47.82 -2.24 -13.53
C GLU A 164 46.73 -1.23 -13.16
N VAL A 165 45.51 -1.49 -13.62
CA VAL A 165 44.31 -0.74 -13.29
C VAL A 165 43.50 -1.56 -12.29
N LYS A 166 43.32 -1.02 -11.08
CA LYS A 166 42.52 -1.65 -10.03
C LYS A 166 41.07 -1.25 -10.18
N LEU A 167 40.21 -2.25 -10.32
CA LEU A 167 38.76 -2.15 -10.33
C LEU A 167 38.26 -2.43 -8.93
N VAL A 168 37.79 -1.39 -8.24
CA VAL A 168 37.26 -1.47 -6.88
C VAL A 168 35.75 -1.45 -6.98
N GLU A 169 35.14 -2.62 -6.83
CA GLU A 169 33.68 -2.78 -6.84
C GLU A 169 33.17 -2.82 -5.40
N GLY A 170 32.30 -1.86 -5.05
CA GLY A 170 31.73 -1.73 -3.73
C GLY A 170 31.01 -3.00 -3.29
N ARG A 171 31.33 -3.51 -2.09
CA ARG A 171 30.68 -4.67 -1.47
C ARG A 171 29.88 -4.27 -0.24
N VAL A 172 28.79 -4.99 0.02
CA VAL A 172 27.99 -4.80 1.22
C VAL A 172 28.87 -5.19 2.40
N GLY A 173 29.17 -4.22 3.26
CA GLY A 173 29.85 -4.44 4.51
C GLY A 173 28.87 -4.97 5.56
N GLU A 174 28.78 -4.27 6.69
CA GLU A 174 27.83 -4.59 7.76
C GLU A 174 26.43 -4.04 7.45
N VAL A 175 25.39 -4.86 7.67
CA VAL A 175 23.98 -4.44 7.55
C VAL A 175 23.40 -4.29 8.95
N GLY A 176 23.28 -3.05 9.41
CA GLY A 176 22.67 -2.71 10.69
C GLY A 176 21.18 -2.41 10.53
N ILE A 177 20.32 -2.98 11.36
CA ILE A 177 18.88 -2.66 11.39
C ILE A 177 18.51 -2.19 12.80
N SER A 178 17.87 -1.02 12.89
CA SER A 178 17.44 -0.41 14.14
C SER A 178 16.01 0.12 14.05
N GLY A 179 15.40 0.48 15.19
CA GLY A 179 14.03 1.01 15.25
C GLY A 179 12.91 -0.05 15.08
N ASN A 180 13.26 -1.30 14.78
CA ASN A 180 12.33 -2.39 14.53
C ASN A 180 11.89 -3.11 15.82
N ALA A 181 11.26 -2.40 16.75
CA ALA A 181 10.85 -2.95 18.04
C ALA A 181 9.80 -4.07 17.92
N THR A 182 8.94 -4.02 16.90
CA THR A 182 7.79 -4.91 16.71
C THR A 182 7.83 -5.68 15.40
N THR A 183 8.84 -5.44 14.56
CA THR A 183 9.07 -6.11 13.28
C THR A 183 10.35 -6.91 13.35
N HIS A 184 10.29 -8.19 12.98
CA HIS A 184 11.48 -9.03 12.97
C HIS A 184 12.53 -8.52 11.98
N THR A 185 13.80 -8.51 12.40
CA THR A 185 14.93 -8.14 11.53
C THR A 185 14.96 -8.98 10.26
N SER A 186 14.67 -10.28 10.37
CA SER A 186 14.59 -11.20 9.23
C SER A 186 13.48 -10.85 8.23
N TYR A 187 12.36 -10.25 8.70
CA TYR A 187 11.28 -9.79 7.82
C TYR A 187 11.76 -8.67 6.89
N ILE A 188 12.56 -7.74 7.42
CA ILE A 188 13.15 -6.61 6.70
C ILE A 188 14.23 -7.12 5.75
N GLN A 189 15.18 -7.91 6.24
CA GLN A 189 16.28 -8.47 5.44
C GLN A 189 15.77 -9.26 4.23
N ALA A 190 14.80 -10.16 4.44
CA ALA A 190 14.23 -10.97 3.37
C ALA A 190 13.54 -10.15 2.25
N ARG A 191 13.15 -8.91 2.54
CA ARG A 191 12.48 -8.02 1.58
C ARG A 191 13.43 -7.07 0.88
N LEU A 192 14.53 -6.70 1.51
CA LEU A 192 15.57 -5.87 0.91
C LEU A 192 16.57 -6.68 0.09
N GLY A 193 16.63 -8.01 0.28
CA GLY A 193 17.55 -8.86 -0.49
C GLY A 193 19.03 -8.63 -0.17
N LEU A 194 19.34 -7.92 0.92
CA LEU A 194 20.70 -7.59 1.30
C LEU A 194 21.42 -8.80 1.90
N VAL A 195 22.54 -9.17 1.29
CA VAL A 195 23.46 -10.20 1.77
C VAL A 195 24.85 -9.58 1.95
N ALA A 196 25.41 -9.71 3.15
CA ALA A 196 26.76 -9.20 3.43
C ALA A 196 27.82 -9.89 2.55
N GLY A 197 28.77 -9.11 2.03
CA GLY A 197 29.85 -9.58 1.14
C GLY A 197 29.51 -9.60 -0.35
N GLU A 198 28.24 -9.48 -0.72
CA GLU A 198 27.82 -9.35 -2.12
C GLU A 198 28.12 -7.94 -2.66
N ILE A 199 28.09 -7.79 -3.98
CA ILE A 199 28.31 -6.51 -4.65
C ILE A 199 27.13 -5.60 -4.34
N VAL A 200 27.41 -4.35 -3.96
CA VAL A 200 26.37 -3.35 -3.68
C VAL A 200 25.80 -2.85 -5.01
N ASP A 201 24.56 -3.20 -5.31
CA ASP A 201 23.75 -2.46 -6.27
C ASP A 201 22.86 -1.46 -5.52
N LEU A 202 23.25 -0.18 -5.58
CA LEU A 202 22.48 0.88 -4.92
C LEU A 202 21.13 1.12 -5.58
N ASN A 203 20.98 0.85 -6.88
CA ASN A 203 19.69 1.03 -7.54
C ASN A 203 18.72 -0.08 -7.10
N GLU A 204 19.20 -1.33 -7.01
CA GLU A 204 18.38 -2.44 -6.51
C GLU A 204 17.97 -2.22 -5.05
N LEU A 205 18.87 -1.69 -4.23
CA LEU A 205 18.56 -1.29 -2.86
C LEU A 205 17.53 -0.15 -2.82
N GLU A 206 17.68 0.88 -3.66
CA GLU A 206 16.73 2.00 -3.76
C GLU A 206 15.33 1.50 -4.11
N ASP A 207 15.24 0.70 -5.17
CA ASP A 207 14.00 0.11 -5.65
C ASP A 207 13.36 -0.77 -4.56
N SER A 208 14.17 -1.56 -3.87
CA SER A 208 13.71 -2.42 -2.77
C SER A 208 13.19 -1.62 -1.58
N LEU A 209 13.83 -0.52 -1.22
CA LEU A 209 13.38 0.39 -0.15
C LEU A 209 12.11 1.13 -0.53
N VAL A 210 12.04 1.67 -1.74
CA VAL A 210 10.84 2.32 -2.28
C VAL A 210 9.68 1.34 -2.29
N TRP A 211 9.92 0.11 -2.77
CA TRP A 211 8.91 -0.94 -2.82
C TRP A 211 8.45 -1.36 -1.42
N PHE A 212 9.38 -1.55 -0.49
CA PHE A 212 9.07 -1.87 0.90
C PHE A 212 8.17 -0.80 1.51
N ASN A 213 8.56 0.47 1.38
CA ASN A 213 7.85 1.62 1.94
C ASN A 213 6.47 1.84 1.32
N ARG A 214 6.28 1.42 0.07
CA ARG A 214 4.98 1.48 -0.61
C ARG A 214 4.03 0.38 -0.14
N THR A 215 4.56 -0.78 0.25
CA THR A 215 3.75 -1.97 0.52
C THR A 215 3.57 -2.31 2.00
N ASN A 216 4.30 -1.62 2.89
CA ASN A 216 4.26 -1.80 4.34
C ASN A 216 3.83 -0.52 5.07
N ASP A 217 3.36 -0.68 6.29
CA ASP A 217 3.03 0.42 7.20
C ASP A 217 4.26 0.97 7.95
N VAL A 218 5.30 0.14 8.10
CA VAL A 218 6.63 0.52 8.58
C VAL A 218 7.39 1.21 7.46
N ARG A 219 8.03 2.32 7.78
CA ARG A 219 8.91 3.05 6.85
C ARG A 219 10.36 2.73 7.17
N LEU A 220 11.13 2.38 6.16
CA LEU A 220 12.57 2.21 6.22
C LEU A 220 13.27 3.43 5.63
N GLU A 221 14.32 3.84 6.30
CA GLU A 221 15.30 4.81 5.82
C GLU A 221 16.66 4.11 5.87
N ALA A 222 17.50 4.31 4.87
CA ALA A 222 18.84 3.72 4.83
C ALA A 222 19.91 4.80 4.69
N ASP A 223 20.93 4.66 5.52
CA ASP A 223 22.13 5.50 5.56
C ASP A 223 23.34 4.66 5.14
N LEU A 224 24.08 5.15 4.16
CA LEU A 224 25.24 4.47 3.60
C LEU A 224 26.50 5.07 4.20
N GLN A 225 27.30 4.23 4.87
CA GLN A 225 28.53 4.65 5.53
C GLN A 225 29.74 3.91 4.94
N PRO A 226 30.93 4.51 4.91
CA PRO A 226 32.15 3.81 4.56
C PRO A 226 32.35 2.59 5.47
N GLY A 227 32.48 1.40 4.89
CA GLY A 227 32.65 0.18 5.67
C GLY A 227 34.07 -0.01 6.19
N LYS A 228 34.24 -1.00 7.07
CA LYS A 228 35.53 -1.30 7.73
C LYS A 228 36.59 -1.79 6.76
N GLU A 229 36.19 -2.49 5.69
CA GLU A 229 37.09 -3.01 4.67
C GLU A 229 37.18 -2.06 3.46
N PHE A 230 38.34 -2.03 2.80
CA PHE A 230 38.50 -1.22 1.60
C PHE A 230 37.55 -1.68 0.50
N GLY A 231 36.79 -0.75 -0.07
CA GLY A 231 35.75 -1.07 -1.06
C GLY A 231 34.49 -1.68 -0.46
N SER A 232 34.28 -1.59 0.86
CA SER A 232 33.01 -1.97 1.51
C SER A 232 32.16 -0.75 1.88
N THR A 233 30.85 -0.92 1.90
CA THR A 233 29.88 0.08 2.35
C THR A 233 28.97 -0.56 3.39
N ASP A 234 28.96 0.00 4.60
CA ASP A 234 28.05 -0.40 5.66
C ASP A 234 26.68 0.25 5.41
N ILE A 235 25.61 -0.52 5.58
CA ILE A 235 24.24 -0.09 5.30
C ILE A 235 23.48 -0.08 6.64
N LEU A 236 23.14 1.11 7.11
CA LEU A 236 22.38 1.29 8.34
C LEU A 236 20.92 1.59 8.01
N ILE A 237 20.04 0.64 8.31
CA ILE A 237 18.60 0.75 8.10
C ILE A 237 17.93 1.16 9.42
N ASN A 238 17.19 2.25 9.36
CA ASN A 238 16.32 2.72 10.43
C ASN A 238 14.87 2.42 10.09
N ALA A 239 14.20 1.63 10.92
CA ALA A 239 12.78 1.31 10.80
C ALA A 239 11.95 2.24 11.69
N ILE A 240 11.06 3.00 11.06
CA ILE A 240 10.10 3.88 11.72
C ILE A 240 8.76 3.14 11.76
N GLU A 241 8.50 2.51 12.90
CA GLU A 241 7.27 1.74 13.12
C GLU A 241 6.13 2.63 13.63
N PRO A 242 4.91 2.47 13.09
CA PRO A 242 3.75 3.13 13.65
C PRO A 242 3.29 2.39 14.92
N ASP A 243 2.43 3.02 15.73
CA ASP A 243 1.91 2.39 16.94
C ASP A 243 1.36 0.99 16.68
N ARG A 244 1.90 0.01 17.42
CA ARG A 244 1.52 -1.41 17.28
C ARG A 244 0.06 -1.62 17.65
N HIS A 245 -0.38 -0.98 18.74
CA HIS A 245 -1.71 -1.12 19.31
C HIS A 245 -2.51 0.14 19.05
N GLN A 246 -3.68 -0.02 18.45
CA GLN A 246 -4.63 1.07 18.23
C GLN A 246 -5.98 0.66 18.82
N LEU A 247 -6.51 1.45 19.74
CA LEU A 247 -7.84 1.30 20.31
C LEU A 247 -8.67 2.53 19.94
N LEU A 248 -9.87 2.31 19.42
CA LEU A 248 -10.80 3.37 19.05
C LEU A 248 -12.17 3.05 19.63
N ALA A 249 -12.72 3.97 20.40
CA ALA A 249 -14.12 3.96 20.83
C ALA A 249 -14.91 4.99 20.03
N THR A 250 -16.14 4.64 19.64
CA THR A 250 -17.02 5.52 18.86
C THR A 250 -18.39 5.64 19.52
N LEU A 251 -19.00 6.80 19.38
CA LEU A 251 -20.39 7.05 19.75
C LEU A 251 -21.01 7.96 18.68
N ASP A 252 -22.06 7.49 18.02
CA ASP A 252 -22.73 8.22 16.95
C ASP A 252 -24.25 8.00 16.98
N ASN A 253 -24.98 8.80 16.19
CA ASN A 253 -26.43 8.70 16.02
C ASN A 253 -26.83 8.25 14.60
N LEU A 254 -25.92 7.56 13.88
CA LEU A 254 -26.10 7.14 12.48
C LEU A 254 -26.84 5.79 12.35
N GLY A 255 -27.28 5.21 13.47
CA GLY A 255 -28.09 4.00 13.46
C GLY A 255 -29.50 4.21 12.91
N SER A 256 -30.17 3.11 12.58
CA SER A 256 -31.52 3.18 12.00
C SER A 256 -32.57 3.57 13.04
N PRO A 257 -33.61 4.34 12.67
CA PRO A 257 -34.73 4.63 13.56
C PRO A 257 -35.38 3.38 14.17
N MET A 258 -35.33 2.24 13.46
CA MET A 258 -35.99 1.00 13.86
C MET A 258 -35.14 0.10 14.77
N THR A 259 -33.81 0.14 14.62
CA THR A 259 -32.86 -0.69 15.39
C THR A 259 -32.06 0.14 16.42
N GLY A 260 -32.34 1.44 16.51
CA GLY A 260 -31.70 2.38 17.42
C GLY A 260 -30.79 3.34 16.69
N ARG A 261 -31.05 4.65 16.87
CA ARG A 261 -30.23 5.71 16.26
C ARG A 261 -28.85 5.78 16.87
N TRP A 262 -28.76 5.68 18.19
CA TRP A 262 -27.50 5.74 18.90
C TRP A 262 -26.74 4.43 18.82
N ARG A 263 -25.48 4.51 18.39
CA ARG A 263 -24.55 3.39 18.29
C ARG A 263 -23.30 3.70 19.09
N ALA A 264 -22.85 2.73 19.87
CA ALA A 264 -21.56 2.74 20.53
C ALA A 264 -20.68 1.64 19.92
N GLY A 265 -19.44 1.97 19.56
CA GLY A 265 -18.50 1.03 18.96
C GLY A 265 -17.17 1.02 19.68
N MET A 266 -16.46 -0.09 19.57
CA MET A 266 -15.08 -0.23 19.98
C MET A 266 -14.34 -1.07 18.95
N SER A 267 -13.14 -0.65 18.56
CA SER A 267 -12.26 -1.40 17.68
C SER A 267 -10.84 -1.41 18.19
N TYR A 268 -10.18 -2.55 18.02
CA TYR A 268 -8.79 -2.77 18.38
C TYR A 268 -8.04 -3.29 17.16
N ARG A 269 -6.85 -2.74 16.92
CA ARG A 269 -5.94 -3.20 15.87
C ARG A 269 -4.56 -3.45 16.46
N ASN A 270 -3.98 -4.61 16.19
CA ASN A 270 -2.56 -4.89 16.35
C ASN A 270 -1.93 -4.98 14.95
N ARG A 271 -0.92 -4.17 14.65
CA ARG A 271 -0.32 -4.11 13.30
C ARG A 271 0.83 -5.11 13.07
N SER A 272 1.27 -5.81 14.11
CA SER A 272 2.35 -6.80 14.05
C SER A 272 2.16 -7.79 15.19
N LEU A 273 1.18 -8.68 15.06
CA LEU A 273 0.87 -9.61 16.15
C LEU A 273 2.02 -10.62 16.33
N LEU A 274 2.53 -11.18 15.23
CA LEU A 274 3.61 -12.16 15.19
C LEU A 274 4.97 -11.59 14.75
N GLY A 275 5.05 -10.28 14.49
CA GLY A 275 6.31 -9.62 14.13
C GLY A 275 6.58 -9.53 12.63
N PHE A 276 5.63 -9.93 11.79
CA PHE A 276 5.79 -9.96 10.33
C PHE A 276 4.93 -8.91 9.63
N ARG A 277 4.58 -7.81 10.31
CA ARG A 277 3.56 -6.85 9.83
C ARG A 277 2.22 -7.49 9.49
N ASP A 278 1.90 -8.54 10.24
CA ASP A 278 0.62 -9.20 10.25
C ASP A 278 -0.36 -8.43 11.14
N ASP A 279 -1.54 -8.14 10.61
CA ASP A 279 -2.51 -7.30 11.29
C ASP A 279 -3.67 -8.13 11.87
N LEU A 280 -3.96 -7.92 13.14
CA LEU A 280 -5.16 -8.41 13.82
C LEU A 280 -6.10 -7.24 14.02
N SER A 281 -7.35 -7.36 13.59
CA SER A 281 -8.40 -6.38 13.81
C SER A 281 -9.60 -7.00 14.52
N LEU A 282 -10.06 -6.37 15.60
CA LEU A 282 -11.28 -6.73 16.31
C LEU A 282 -12.19 -5.50 16.34
N ALA A 283 -13.48 -5.66 16.08
CA ALA A 283 -14.45 -4.59 16.25
C ALA A 283 -15.75 -5.10 16.83
N TYR A 284 -16.42 -4.24 17.60
CA TYR A 284 -17.75 -4.50 18.13
C TYR A 284 -18.56 -3.21 18.13
N THR A 285 -19.80 -3.28 17.67
CA THR A 285 -20.75 -2.17 17.65
C THR A 285 -22.07 -2.60 18.27
N TYR A 286 -22.60 -1.76 19.13
CA TYR A 286 -23.85 -1.96 19.84
C TYR A 286 -24.82 -0.81 19.57
N ALA A 287 -26.07 -1.16 19.26
CA ALA A 287 -27.25 -0.31 19.33
C ALA A 287 -28.38 -1.10 19.99
N SER A 288 -29.46 -0.41 20.38
CA SER A 288 -30.60 -1.04 21.08
C SER A 288 -31.17 -2.31 20.40
N GLY A 289 -31.09 -2.37 19.07
CA GLY A 289 -31.58 -3.41 18.20
C GLY A 289 -30.52 -3.90 17.22
N GLN A 290 -29.24 -3.66 17.47
CA GLN A 290 -28.14 -4.15 16.65
C GLN A 290 -26.94 -4.54 17.53
N LYS A 291 -26.34 -5.69 17.25
CA LYS A 291 -25.04 -6.10 17.77
C LYS A 291 -24.24 -6.60 16.57
N SER A 292 -23.07 -6.04 16.36
CA SER A 292 -22.22 -6.36 15.22
C SER A 292 -20.79 -6.54 15.70
N GLY A 293 -20.19 -7.70 15.43
CA GLY A 293 -18.82 -8.03 15.78
C GLY A 293 -18.01 -8.42 14.55
N SER A 294 -16.72 -8.12 14.54
CA SER A 294 -15.80 -8.63 13.53
C SER A 294 -14.43 -8.98 14.11
N ALA A 295 -13.81 -10.01 13.53
CA ALA A 295 -12.45 -10.42 13.81
C ALA A 295 -11.74 -10.72 12.49
N GLY A 296 -10.63 -10.03 12.23
CA GLY A 296 -9.86 -10.12 11.00
C GLY A 296 -8.38 -10.35 11.27
N TYR A 297 -7.75 -11.13 10.39
CA TYR A 297 -6.31 -11.37 10.41
C TYR A 297 -5.72 -11.30 9.01
N GLY A 298 -4.66 -10.50 8.84
CA GLY A 298 -3.99 -10.25 7.57
C GLY A 298 -2.52 -10.66 7.62
N LEU A 299 -2.07 -11.43 6.62
CA LEU A 299 -0.71 -11.97 6.51
C LEU A 299 -0.04 -11.49 5.20
N PRO A 300 1.18 -10.94 5.26
CA PRO A 300 2.00 -10.78 4.06
C PRO A 300 2.57 -12.11 3.59
N ILE A 301 2.46 -12.37 2.29
CA ILE A 301 2.78 -13.69 1.69
C ILE A 301 4.03 -13.67 0.80
N ASN A 302 4.52 -12.49 0.40
CA ASN A 302 5.71 -12.36 -0.42
C ASN A 302 6.44 -11.02 -0.18
N ARG A 303 7.60 -10.83 -0.82
CA ARG A 303 8.36 -9.57 -0.78
C ARG A 303 7.75 -8.45 -1.63
N TRP A 304 6.92 -8.80 -2.60
CA TRP A 304 6.24 -7.87 -3.49
C TRP A 304 4.93 -7.31 -2.90
N GLY A 305 4.80 -7.23 -1.58
CA GLY A 305 3.63 -6.60 -0.93
C GLY A 305 2.32 -7.38 -1.03
N GLY A 306 2.35 -8.64 -1.49
CA GLY A 306 1.19 -9.51 -1.51
C GLY A 306 0.68 -9.79 -0.10
N ARG A 307 -0.64 -9.73 0.10
CA ARG A 307 -1.30 -10.02 1.39
C ARG A 307 -2.52 -10.91 1.21
N VAL A 308 -2.76 -11.77 2.19
CA VAL A 308 -3.99 -12.55 2.34
C VAL A 308 -4.67 -12.11 3.63
N ASN A 309 -5.96 -11.82 3.58
CA ASN A 309 -6.75 -11.43 4.75
C ASN A 309 -7.95 -12.35 4.91
N TYR A 310 -8.19 -12.78 6.12
CA TYR A 310 -9.40 -13.48 6.52
C TYR A 310 -10.16 -12.62 7.52
N THR A 311 -11.48 -12.51 7.39
CA THR A 311 -12.33 -11.77 8.33
C THR A 311 -13.64 -12.51 8.58
N TYR A 312 -13.98 -12.63 9.85
CA TYR A 312 -15.23 -13.17 10.35
C TYR A 312 -16.11 -12.03 10.87
N TYR A 313 -17.41 -12.08 10.54
CA TYR A 313 -18.43 -11.15 11.02
C TYR A 313 -19.57 -11.93 11.67
N ASP A 314 -20.08 -11.41 12.78
CA ASP A 314 -21.28 -11.89 13.47
C ASP A 314 -22.21 -10.70 13.74
N ASP A 315 -23.42 -10.76 13.20
CA ASP A 315 -24.40 -9.68 13.25
C ASP A 315 -25.75 -10.20 13.77
N ALA A 316 -26.30 -9.50 14.75
CA ALA A 316 -27.64 -9.72 15.26
C ALA A 316 -28.44 -8.41 15.24
N THR A 317 -29.63 -8.45 14.64
CA THR A 317 -30.53 -7.31 14.53
C THR A 317 -31.91 -7.63 15.08
N ALA A 318 -32.57 -6.63 15.63
CA ALA A 318 -33.93 -6.70 16.13
C ALA A 318 -34.62 -5.34 15.93
N VAL A 319 -35.81 -5.34 15.34
CA VAL A 319 -36.64 -4.14 15.24
C VAL A 319 -37.18 -3.83 16.63
N ARG A 320 -36.71 -2.73 17.23
CA ARG A 320 -37.10 -2.29 18.59
C ARG A 320 -38.07 -1.13 18.58
N TYR A 321 -38.06 -0.32 17.52
CA TYR A 321 -38.86 0.90 17.44
C TYR A 321 -39.68 0.98 16.14
N GLY A 322 -40.70 1.82 16.14
CA GLY A 322 -41.59 2.06 15.00
C GLY A 322 -42.74 1.06 14.89
N ALA A 323 -43.54 1.20 13.83
CA ALA A 323 -44.77 0.43 13.62
C ALA A 323 -44.58 -1.09 13.53
N LEU A 324 -43.37 -1.54 13.18
CA LEU A 324 -43.02 -2.96 13.03
C LEU A 324 -42.43 -3.59 14.31
N SER A 325 -42.28 -2.82 15.40
CA SER A 325 -41.74 -3.34 16.67
C SER A 325 -42.62 -4.41 17.32
N SER A 326 -43.94 -4.32 17.14
CA SER A 326 -44.91 -5.31 17.64
C SER A 326 -44.75 -6.69 17.00
N LEU A 327 -44.20 -6.75 15.78
CA LEU A 327 -43.97 -7.98 15.03
C LEU A 327 -42.73 -8.76 15.51
N LYS A 328 -41.91 -8.17 16.40
CA LYS A 328 -40.70 -8.80 16.98
C LYS A 328 -39.76 -9.38 15.92
N ILE A 329 -39.57 -8.65 14.81
CA ILE A 329 -38.69 -9.05 13.71
C ILE A 329 -37.25 -9.07 14.22
N THR A 330 -36.56 -10.19 14.00
CA THR A 330 -35.14 -10.38 14.31
C THR A 330 -34.41 -10.95 13.11
N GLY A 331 -33.10 -10.71 13.03
CA GLY A 331 -32.23 -11.27 12.01
C GLY A 331 -30.86 -11.60 12.61
N ARG A 332 -30.25 -12.66 12.11
CA ARG A 332 -28.84 -12.99 12.39
C ARG A 332 -28.12 -13.26 11.08
N SER A 333 -26.86 -12.88 11.02
CA SER A 333 -26.00 -13.09 9.87
C SER A 333 -24.59 -13.41 10.35
N GLU A 334 -23.99 -14.41 9.74
CA GLU A 334 -22.57 -14.75 9.90
C GLU A 334 -21.91 -14.63 8.52
N SER A 335 -20.69 -14.10 8.46
CA SER A 335 -19.99 -13.94 7.19
C SER A 335 -18.50 -14.21 7.33
N HIS A 336 -17.96 -14.93 6.35
CA HIS A 336 -16.53 -15.26 6.25
C HIS A 336 -16.00 -14.66 4.94
N VAL A 337 -14.99 -13.82 5.06
CA VAL A 337 -14.38 -13.14 3.91
C VAL A 337 -12.92 -13.56 3.84
N LEU A 338 -12.55 -14.22 2.75
CA LEU A 338 -11.15 -14.45 2.38
C LEU A 338 -10.82 -13.54 1.19
N SER A 339 -9.77 -12.76 1.32
CA SER A 339 -9.30 -11.84 0.27
C SER A 339 -7.80 -11.99 0.07
N MET A 340 -7.36 -11.77 -1.18
CA MET A 340 -5.95 -11.69 -1.54
C MET A 340 -5.73 -10.40 -2.33
N ARG A 341 -4.65 -9.69 -2.00
CA ARG A 341 -4.24 -8.47 -2.70
C ARG A 341 -2.79 -8.60 -3.14
N GLN A 342 -2.53 -8.29 -4.40
CA GLN A 342 -1.21 -8.11 -4.96
C GLN A 342 -1.15 -6.70 -5.61
N PRO A 343 -0.25 -5.81 -5.16
CA PRO A 343 -0.07 -4.48 -5.72
C PRO A 343 0.38 -4.47 -7.17
#